data_AF-A0A3B4X6R4-F1
#
_entry.id   AF-A0A3B4X6R4-F1
#
_cell.length_a   1.000
_cell.length_b   1.000
_cell.length_c   1.000
_cell.angle_alpha   90.00
_cell.angle_beta   90.00
_cell.angle_gamma   90.00
#
_symmetry.space_group_name_H-M   'P 1'
#
loop_
_entity.id
_entity.type
_entity.pdbx_description
1 polymer ?
#
loop_
_entity_poly.entity_id
_entity_poly.type
_entity_poly.pdbx_seq_one_letter_code
_entity_poly.pdbx_strand_id
1 'polypeptide(L)'
;MDQFICADKGKKLKKSALSQTTIVCGNQVLAMSHLNGQRLHGRAMRVTLSKHTTVQLPREGHEDQGLTKDYSNSPLHRFKKPGSKNYSNIFPPSATLHLSNIPPSVMEDDLRRLFASSGATVKAFKFFQ
;
A
#
# COMPACT_ATOMS: atom_id res chain seq x y z
N MET A 1 5.40 9.41 13.53
CA MET A 1 5.23 10.30 12.36
C MET A 1 5.75 9.49 11.20
N ASP A 2 4.84 9.20 10.30
CA ASP A 2 4.45 7.87 9.85
C ASP A 2 3.98 8.08 8.40
N GLN A 3 4.81 8.01 7.34
CA GLN A 3 4.36 8.36 5.96
C GLN A 3 4.66 7.28 4.92
N PHE A 4 3.67 6.89 4.12
CA PHE A 4 3.81 6.40 2.73
C PHE A 4 3.77 7.60 1.76
N ILE A 5 4.19 7.49 0.47
CA ILE A 5 3.57 8.16 -0.72
C ILE A 5 4.20 7.77 -2.06
N CYS A 6 3.33 7.75 -3.07
CA CYS A 6 3.58 7.41 -4.46
C CYS A 6 3.80 8.69 -5.28
N ALA A 7 4.93 8.77 -6.00
CA ALA A 7 5.21 9.86 -6.94
C ALA A 7 5.34 9.32 -8.37
N ASP A 8 4.47 9.77 -9.29
CA ASP A 8 4.60 9.53 -10.73
C ASP A 8 5.30 10.71 -11.40
N LYS A 9 6.54 10.54 -11.86
CA LYS A 9 7.24 11.62 -12.58
C LYS A 9 6.73 11.76 -14.01
N GLY A 10 5.71 12.59 -14.21
CA GLY A 10 5.25 13.02 -15.52
C GLY A 10 6.19 14.03 -16.18
N LYS A 11 7.06 13.56 -17.09
CA LYS A 11 7.41 14.14 -18.42
C LYS A 11 8.74 13.61 -18.98
N LYS A 12 8.76 12.30 -19.22
CA LYS A 12 9.48 11.50 -20.25
C LYS A 12 9.44 10.07 -19.76
N LEU A 13 8.32 9.39 -20.05
CA LEU A 13 7.98 7.98 -19.79
C LEU A 13 9.01 7.15 -18.99
N LYS A 14 9.21 7.47 -17.70
CA LYS A 14 9.92 6.61 -16.74
C LYS A 14 8.91 6.28 -15.65
N LYS A 15 8.29 5.09 -15.78
CA LYS A 15 7.29 4.52 -14.88
C LYS A 15 7.94 4.09 -13.56
N SER A 16 8.45 5.03 -12.79
CA SER A 16 9.19 4.77 -11.55
C SER A 16 8.65 5.65 -10.43
N ALA A 17 8.27 5.04 -9.32
CA ALA A 17 7.92 5.72 -8.09
C ALA A 17 9.00 5.45 -7.03
N LEU A 18 9.26 6.45 -6.19
CA LEU A 18 10.14 6.32 -5.04
C LEU A 18 9.30 6.31 -3.76
N SER A 19 9.50 5.29 -2.91
CA SER A 19 8.85 5.19 -1.61
C SER A 19 9.91 5.19 -0.51
N GLN A 20 9.80 6.12 0.45
CA GLN A 20 10.62 6.14 1.66
C GLN A 20 9.88 5.43 2.80
N THR A 21 10.59 4.61 3.56
CA THR A 21 10.04 3.85 4.70
C THR A 21 10.89 4.11 5.95
N THR A 22 10.26 4.35 7.10
CA THR A 22 10.98 4.44 8.37
C THR A 22 11.09 3.06 9.02
N ILE A 23 12.30 2.73 9.41
CA ILE A 23 12.84 1.41 9.70
C ILE A 23 12.32 0.86 11.04
N VAL A 24 11.64 -0.29 10.98
CA VAL A 24 12.20 -1.49 11.60
C VAL A 24 12.75 -2.30 10.43
N CYS A 25 14.01 -2.71 10.51
CA CYS A 25 14.82 -3.29 9.43
C CYS A 25 14.14 -4.46 8.71
N GLY A 26 13.16 -5.11 9.35
CA GLY A 26 12.34 -6.16 8.77
C GLY A 26 11.34 -5.69 7.70
N ASN A 27 10.64 -4.56 7.88
CA ASN A 27 9.47 -4.25 7.04
C ASN A 27 9.82 -3.78 5.62
N GLN A 28 10.96 -3.12 5.42
CA GLN A 28 11.41 -2.68 4.09
C GLN A 28 11.88 -3.87 3.24
N VAL A 29 12.63 -4.79 3.86
CA VAL A 29 13.07 -6.05 3.23
C VAL A 29 11.86 -6.93 2.90
N LEU A 30 10.88 -7.02 3.81
CA LEU A 30 9.63 -7.73 3.57
C LEU A 30 8.80 -7.11 2.44
N ALA A 31 8.71 -5.78 2.38
CA ALA A 31 8.01 -5.11 1.29
C ALA A 31 8.68 -5.42 -0.07
N MET A 32 10.01 -5.39 -0.13
CA MET A 32 10.74 -5.79 -1.32
C MET A 32 10.52 -7.25 -1.69
N SER A 33 10.65 -8.18 -0.73
CA SER A 33 10.51 -9.61 -0.99
C SER A 33 9.10 -9.99 -1.45
N HIS A 34 8.06 -9.34 -0.91
CA HIS A 34 6.67 -9.64 -1.23
C HIS A 34 6.16 -8.94 -2.51
N LEU A 35 6.65 -7.73 -2.81
CA LEU A 35 6.09 -6.90 -3.88
C LEU A 35 6.92 -6.88 -5.17
N ASN A 36 8.22 -7.20 -5.11
CA ASN A 36 9.03 -7.24 -6.32
C ASN A 36 8.55 -8.36 -7.26
N GLY A 37 8.31 -8.03 -8.52
CA GLY A 37 7.77 -8.94 -9.54
C GLY A 37 6.24 -9.08 -9.54
N GLN A 38 5.54 -8.57 -8.52
CA GLN A 38 4.08 -8.62 -8.47
C GLN A 38 3.44 -7.75 -9.55
N ARG A 39 2.29 -8.17 -10.06
CA ARG A 39 1.57 -7.41 -11.10
C ARG A 39 0.67 -6.35 -10.49
N LEU A 40 0.88 -5.09 -10.88
CA LEU A 40 -0.02 -3.98 -10.59
C LEU A 40 -0.53 -3.41 -11.91
N HIS A 41 -1.85 -3.37 -12.07
CA HIS A 41 -2.52 -2.92 -13.31
C HIS A 41 -1.95 -3.59 -14.57
N GLY A 42 -1.76 -4.91 -14.50
CA GLY A 42 -1.23 -5.74 -15.59
C GLY A 42 0.31 -5.72 -15.76
N ARG A 43 1.04 -4.85 -15.06
CA ARG A 43 2.49 -4.69 -15.21
C ARG A 43 3.25 -5.23 -14.00
N ALA A 44 4.33 -5.97 -14.24
CA ALA A 44 5.21 -6.41 -13.16
C ALA A 44 5.91 -5.20 -12.52
N MET A 45 5.78 -5.07 -11.20
CA MET A 45 6.46 -4.05 -10.41
C MET A 45 7.92 -4.45 -10.19
N ARG A 46 8.80 -3.46 -10.19
CA ARG A 46 10.19 -3.61 -9.74
C ARG A 46 10.38 -2.79 -8.48
N VAL A 47 10.72 -3.46 -7.37
CA VAL A 47 10.93 -2.83 -6.07
C VAL A 47 12.37 -3.05 -5.65
N THR A 48 13.10 -1.96 -5.47
CA THR A 48 14.52 -1.96 -5.11
C THR A 48 14.81 -0.87 -4.10
N LEU A 49 15.88 -1.02 -3.32
CA LEU A 49 16.36 0.05 -2.44
C LEU A 49 16.74 1.29 -3.26
N SER A 50 16.33 2.45 -2.75
CA SER A 50 16.70 3.74 -3.32
C SER A 50 18.12 4.13 -2.93
N LYS A 51 18.77 4.91 -3.80
CA LYS A 51 20.02 5.61 -3.46
C LYS A 51 19.77 6.89 -2.64
N HIS A 52 18.54 7.41 -2.66
CA HIS A 52 18.14 8.57 -1.86
C HIS A 52 17.63 8.11 -0.51
N THR A 53 18.18 8.68 0.56
CA THR A 53 17.80 8.39 1.94
C THR A 53 16.53 9.13 2.36
N THR A 54 16.22 10.28 1.74
CA THR A 54 15.04 11.10 2.02
C THR A 54 14.34 11.59 0.77
N VAL A 55 13.02 11.74 0.84
CA VAL A 55 12.17 12.42 -0.14
C VAL A 55 12.03 13.88 0.29
N GLN A 56 12.28 14.80 -0.64
CA GLN A 56 12.10 16.23 -0.38
C GLN A 56 10.65 16.60 -0.64
N LEU A 57 10.00 17.19 0.37
CA LEU A 57 8.66 17.74 0.22
C LEU A 57 8.72 19.06 -0.57
N PRO A 58 7.72 19.33 -1.42
CA PRO A 58 7.57 20.63 -2.06
C PRO A 58 7.47 21.73 -1.01
N ARG A 59 8.05 22.90 -1.30
CA ARG A 59 7.89 24.08 -0.45
C ARG A 59 6.44 24.57 -0.51
N GLU A 60 5.95 25.14 0.60
CA GLU A 60 4.65 25.79 0.62
C GLU A 60 4.55 26.85 -0.50
N GLY A 61 3.45 26.82 -1.25
CA GLY A 61 3.22 27.72 -2.38
C GLY A 61 3.75 27.24 -3.75
N HIS A 62 4.47 26.11 -3.82
CA HIS A 62 4.84 25.50 -5.10
C HIS A 62 3.84 24.41 -5.50
N GLU A 63 3.33 24.47 -6.73
CA GLU A 63 2.49 23.41 -7.30
C GLU A 63 3.32 22.15 -7.56
N ASP A 64 2.99 21.08 -6.85
CA ASP A 64 3.62 19.76 -6.99
C ASP A 64 2.81 18.81 -7.87
N GLN A 65 1.74 19.31 -8.51
CA GLN A 65 0.84 18.53 -9.38
C GLN A 65 0.27 17.26 -8.70
N GLY A 66 0.31 17.19 -7.36
CA GLY A 66 -0.10 16.03 -6.58
C GLY A 66 0.86 14.83 -6.68
N LEU A 67 2.11 15.05 -7.10
CA LEU A 67 3.11 13.99 -7.27
C LEU A 67 3.81 13.61 -5.97
N THR A 68 3.78 14.50 -4.98
CA THR A 68 4.28 14.31 -3.64
C THR A 68 3.15 14.60 -2.67
N LYS A 69 3.16 13.89 -1.57
CA LYS A 69 2.15 13.95 -0.54
C LYS A 69 2.88 13.56 0.73
N ASP A 70 2.26 13.89 1.86
CA ASP A 70 2.69 13.55 3.21
C ASP A 70 1.62 12.65 3.89
N TYR A 71 1.94 11.41 4.31
CA TYR A 71 1.09 10.54 5.14
C TYR A 71 1.49 10.48 6.62
N SER A 72 2.41 11.32 7.14
CA SER A 72 3.09 11.22 8.47
C SER A 72 2.18 11.01 9.63
N ASN A 73 1.03 11.61 9.50
CA ASN A 73 0.08 11.72 10.58
C ASN A 73 -1.17 10.93 10.22
N SER A 74 -1.07 10.02 9.25
CA SER A 74 -2.17 9.18 8.80
C SER A 74 -2.61 8.28 9.96
N PRO A 75 -3.89 8.36 10.36
CA PRO A 75 -4.43 7.47 11.38
C PRO A 75 -4.52 6.01 10.90
N LEU A 76 -4.30 5.76 9.60
CA LEU A 76 -4.46 4.43 8.98
C LEU A 76 -3.17 3.58 9.01
N HIS A 77 -2.15 4.04 9.73
CA HIS A 77 -0.89 3.33 9.86
C HIS A 77 -1.00 2.06 10.71
N ARG A 78 -0.81 0.89 10.07
CA ARG A 78 -0.92 -0.41 10.73
C ARG A 78 0.27 -0.76 11.63
N PHE A 79 1.43 -0.12 11.46
CA PHE A 79 2.67 -0.51 12.16
C PHE A 79 3.20 0.54 13.16
N LYS A 80 2.39 1.56 13.49
CA LYS A 80 2.80 2.67 14.39
C LYS A 80 3.12 2.23 15.81
N LYS A 81 2.38 1.23 16.33
CA LYS A 81 2.53 0.73 17.70
C LYS A 81 3.45 -0.51 17.71
N PRO A 82 4.64 -0.45 18.34
CA PRO A 82 5.49 -1.61 18.55
C PRO A 82 4.74 -2.74 19.26
N GLY A 83 4.98 -3.99 18.85
CA GLY A 83 4.32 -5.17 19.43
C GLY A 83 2.83 -5.30 19.09
N SER A 84 2.29 -4.49 18.19
CA SER A 84 0.91 -4.69 17.71
C SER A 84 0.78 -6.00 16.93
N LYS A 85 -0.39 -6.65 17.03
CA LYS A 85 -0.71 -7.89 16.29
C LYS A 85 -0.52 -7.77 14.77
N ASN A 86 -0.52 -6.55 14.24
CA ASN A 86 -0.29 -6.27 12.82
C ASN A 86 1.07 -6.78 12.32
N TYR A 87 2.11 -6.76 13.16
CA TYR A 87 3.44 -7.28 12.79
C TYR A 87 3.44 -8.79 12.54
N SER A 88 2.55 -9.54 13.20
CA SER A 88 2.36 -10.98 12.96
C SER A 88 1.48 -11.28 11.75
N ASN A 89 0.82 -10.26 11.17
CA ASN A 89 -0.13 -10.40 10.06
C ASN A 89 0.45 -9.91 8.71
N ILE A 90 1.77 -9.98 8.54
CA ILE A 90 2.46 -9.64 7.28
C ILE A 90 2.64 -10.92 6.47
N PHE A 91 1.77 -11.14 5.48
CA PHE A 91 1.79 -12.32 4.60
C PHE A 91 2.17 -11.94 3.17
N PRO A 92 2.73 -12.88 2.38
CA PRO A 92 2.91 -12.67 0.95
C PRO A 92 1.56 -12.46 0.25
N PRO A 93 1.53 -11.77 -0.92
CA PRO A 93 0.31 -11.60 -1.69
C PRO A 93 -0.35 -12.94 -2.02
N SER A 94 -1.67 -13.01 -1.84
CA SER A 94 -2.47 -14.22 -2.04
C SER A 94 -3.79 -13.88 -2.73
N ALA A 95 -4.38 -14.88 -3.39
CA ALA A 95 -5.72 -14.77 -3.96
C ALA A 95 -6.82 -14.73 -2.88
N THR A 96 -6.52 -15.16 -1.66
CA THR A 96 -7.44 -15.10 -0.52
C THR A 96 -7.16 -13.88 0.33
N LEU A 97 -8.16 -13.00 0.49
CA LEU A 97 -8.05 -11.78 1.26
C LEU A 97 -8.78 -11.90 2.60
N HIS A 98 -8.10 -11.53 3.69
CA HIS A 98 -8.72 -11.38 5.00
C HIS A 98 -9.21 -9.94 5.18
N LEU A 99 -10.52 -9.77 5.36
CA LEU A 99 -11.14 -8.47 5.56
C LEU A 99 -11.50 -8.30 7.05
N SER A 100 -11.30 -7.10 7.56
CA SER A 100 -11.63 -6.73 8.95
C SER A 100 -12.21 -5.32 9.00
N ASN A 101 -12.79 -4.95 10.14
CA ASN A 101 -13.45 -3.65 10.33
C ASN A 101 -14.62 -3.43 9.36
N ILE A 102 -15.36 -4.50 9.07
CA ILE A 102 -16.58 -4.45 8.26
C ILE A 102 -17.74 -4.03 9.16
N PRO A 103 -18.48 -2.94 8.85
CA PRO A 103 -19.67 -2.56 9.60
C PRO A 103 -20.75 -3.64 9.54
N PRO A 104 -21.56 -3.85 10.61
CA PRO A 104 -22.61 -4.88 10.62
C PRO A 104 -23.69 -4.71 9.54
N SER A 105 -23.83 -3.50 8.98
CA SER A 105 -24.78 -3.21 7.90
C SER A 105 -24.33 -3.70 6.53
N VAL A 106 -23.05 -4.07 6.37
CA VAL A 106 -22.48 -4.52 5.09
C VAL A 106 -22.72 -6.00 4.92
N MET A 107 -23.37 -6.37 3.82
CA MET A 107 -23.69 -7.75 3.50
C MET A 107 -22.70 -8.34 2.50
N GLU A 108 -22.75 -9.66 2.32
CA GLU A 108 -21.89 -10.37 1.34
C GLU A 108 -22.03 -9.78 -0.07
N ASP A 109 -23.25 -9.47 -0.50
CA ASP A 109 -23.52 -8.89 -1.83
C ASP A 109 -22.85 -7.53 -2.05
N ASP A 110 -22.77 -6.69 -1.01
CA ASP A 110 -22.09 -5.40 -1.10
C ASP A 110 -20.59 -5.60 -1.35
N LEU A 111 -19.99 -6.55 -0.65
CA LEU A 111 -18.58 -6.90 -0.81
C LEU A 111 -18.32 -7.53 -2.18
N ARG A 112 -19.20 -8.42 -2.65
CA ARG A 112 -19.12 -9.00 -3.99
C ARG A 112 -19.17 -7.93 -5.07
N ARG A 113 -20.09 -6.97 -4.96
CA ARG A 113 -20.18 -5.81 -5.88
C ARG A 113 -18.94 -4.94 -5.82
N LEU A 114 -18.40 -4.69 -4.62
CA LEU A 114 -17.16 -3.95 -4.44
C LEU A 114 -15.99 -4.60 -5.19
N PHE A 115 -15.76 -5.90 -5.01
CA PHE A 115 -14.70 -6.61 -5.74
C PHE A 115 -14.95 -6.65 -7.25
N ALA A 116 -16.21 -6.86 -7.67
CA ALA A 116 -16.58 -6.82 -9.08
C ALA A 116 -16.26 -5.45 -9.73
N SER A 117 -16.48 -4.35 -9.02
CA SER A 117 -16.17 -3.00 -9.52
C SER A 117 -14.67 -2.76 -9.80
N SER A 118 -13.79 -3.56 -9.17
CA SER A 118 -12.35 -3.55 -9.41
C SER A 118 -11.91 -4.45 -10.57
N GLY A 119 -12.86 -5.13 -11.22
CA GLY A 119 -12.60 -6.15 -12.25
C GLY A 119 -12.23 -7.52 -11.68
N ALA A 120 -12.37 -7.73 -10.37
CA ALA A 120 -12.08 -9.00 -9.71
C ALA A 120 -13.33 -9.89 -9.61
N THR A 121 -13.15 -11.21 -9.65
CA THR A 121 -14.23 -12.19 -9.46
C THR A 121 -14.07 -12.88 -8.10
N VAL A 122 -15.10 -12.79 -7.25
CA VAL A 122 -15.10 -13.44 -5.93
C VAL A 122 -15.42 -14.93 -6.09
N LYS A 123 -14.40 -15.79 -5.86
CA LYS A 123 -14.53 -17.25 -5.99
C LYS A 123 -15.17 -17.92 -4.78
N ALA A 124 -14.86 -17.43 -3.59
CA ALA A 124 -15.36 -17.95 -2.33
C ALA A 124 -15.45 -16.80 -1.31
N PHE A 125 -16.38 -16.92 -0.38
CA PHE A 125 -16.61 -15.95 0.67
C PHE A 125 -16.99 -16.68 1.97
N LYS A 126 -16.50 -16.18 3.11
CA LYS A 126 -16.80 -16.74 4.42
C LYS A 126 -16.69 -15.66 5.49
N PHE A 127 -17.77 -15.43 6.23
CA PHE A 127 -17.69 -14.74 7.52
C PHE A 127 -17.16 -15.71 8.58
N PHE A 128 -16.30 -15.19 9.45
CA PHE A 128 -15.90 -15.88 10.67
C PHE A 128 -16.79 -15.35 11.79
N GLN A 129 -17.49 -16.25 12.48
CA GLN A 129 -18.24 -15.96 13.70
C GLN A 129 -17.29 -15.97 14.90
#